data_AF-A0A964JNH2-F1
#
_entry.id   AF-A0A964JNH2-F1
#
_cell.length_a   1.000
_cell.length_b   1.000
_cell.length_c   1.000
_cell.angle_alpha   90.00
_cell.angle_beta   90.00
_cell.angle_gamma   90.00
#
_symmetry.space_group_name_H-M   'P 1'
#
loop_
_entity.id
_entity.type
_entity.pdbx_description
1 polymer ?
#
loop_
_entity_poly.entity_id
_entity_poly.type
_entity_poly.pdbx_seq_one_letter_code
_entity_poly.pdbx_strand_id
1 'polypeptide(L)'
;MKSNADATAGGALHPWVSLGAVGVHPLFEADSIRRAFERIERDGLTGPDLEVAHASLRQLGQRRTVARKLVLLDDMAPRALDVLIFFYFRSVDEFIAARAPVLH
;
A
#
# COMPACT_ATOMS: atom_id res chain seq x y z
N MET A 1 -8.46 39.01 20.81
CA MET A 1 -7.63 37.86 21.20
C MET A 1 -7.79 36.80 20.10
N LYS A 2 -6.81 36.65 19.21
CA LYS A 2 -6.81 35.59 18.20
C LYS A 2 -6.29 34.33 18.88
N SER A 3 -7.17 33.36 19.14
CA SER A 3 -6.76 32.02 19.55
C SER A 3 -6.23 31.31 18.30
N ASN A 4 -4.90 31.26 18.16
CA ASN A 4 -4.24 30.25 17.35
C ASN A 4 -4.40 28.94 18.10
N ALA A 5 -5.49 28.22 17.83
CA ALA A 5 -5.64 26.85 18.28
C ALA A 5 -4.72 25.98 17.40
N ASP A 6 -3.68 25.51 18.07
CA ASP A 6 -2.67 24.54 17.68
C ASP A 6 -2.99 23.65 16.47
N ALA A 7 -2.03 23.69 15.55
CA ALA A 7 -1.79 22.68 14.54
C ALA A 7 -1.35 21.36 15.18
N THR A 8 -2.30 20.58 15.69
CA THR A 8 -2.09 19.17 16.07
C THR A 8 -3.01 18.24 15.31
N ALA A 9 -3.16 18.49 14.00
CA ALA A 9 -3.40 17.39 13.06
C ALA A 9 -2.07 16.64 12.86
N GLY A 10 -1.59 15.99 13.92
CA GLY A 10 -0.57 14.95 13.84
C GLY A 10 -1.16 13.78 13.06
N GLY A 11 -1.23 13.95 11.74
CA GLY A 11 -1.88 13.02 10.84
C GLY A 11 -1.17 11.68 10.97
N ALA A 12 -1.80 10.74 11.69
CA ALA A 12 -1.30 9.38 11.83
C ALA A 12 -0.86 8.89 10.45
N LEU A 13 0.41 8.53 10.32
CA LEU A 13 0.92 7.95 9.08
C LEU A 13 0.08 6.70 8.82
N HIS A 14 -0.31 6.53 7.55
CA HIS A 14 -1.06 5.35 7.14
C HIS A 14 -0.36 4.08 7.68
N PRO A 15 -1.08 3.09 8.26
CA PRO A 15 -0.45 1.96 8.97
C PRO A 15 0.66 1.26 8.16
N TRP A 16 0.55 1.30 6.83
CA TRP A 16 1.50 0.70 5.91
C TRP A 16 2.74 1.55 5.58
N VAL A 17 2.71 2.87 5.81
CA VAL A 17 3.93 3.70 5.79
C VAL A 17 4.90 3.21 6.87
N SER A 18 4.37 2.89 8.06
CA SER A 18 5.12 2.26 9.15
C SER A 18 5.60 0.84 8.82
N LEU A 19 5.00 0.19 7.80
CA LEU A 19 5.40 -1.13 7.30
C LEU A 19 6.33 -1.07 6.10
N GLY A 20 6.71 0.11 5.59
CA GLY A 20 7.69 0.23 4.51
C GLY A 20 7.16 0.64 3.13
N ALA A 21 5.88 1.03 3.02
CA ALA A 21 5.25 1.35 1.75
C ALA A 21 5.74 2.66 1.08
N VAL A 22 6.68 3.38 1.70
CA VAL A 22 7.22 4.65 1.17
C VAL A 22 7.86 4.41 -0.20
N GLY A 23 7.42 5.14 -1.22
CA GLY A 23 7.98 5.06 -2.57
C GLY A 23 7.71 3.74 -3.28
N VAL A 24 6.69 2.97 -2.85
CA VAL A 24 6.27 1.74 -3.53
C VAL A 24 5.24 2.04 -4.63
N HIS A 25 4.38 3.04 -4.47
CA HIS A 25 3.39 3.47 -5.48
C HIS A 25 3.94 3.60 -6.92
N PRO A 26 5.05 4.34 -7.18
CA PRO A 26 5.55 4.52 -8.54
C PRO A 26 6.20 3.27 -9.14
N LEU A 27 6.29 2.16 -8.40
CA LEU A 27 6.87 0.91 -8.89
C LEU A 27 5.84 0.04 -9.62
N PHE A 28 4.55 0.39 -9.54
CA PHE A 28 3.48 -0.42 -10.12
C PHE A 28 2.91 0.25 -11.37
N GLU A 29 2.98 -0.48 -12.49
CA GLU A 29 2.37 -0.07 -13.74
C GLU A 29 0.85 -0.24 -13.70
N ALA A 30 0.11 0.60 -14.43
CA ALA A 30 -1.36 0.57 -14.48
C ALA A 30 -1.92 -0.81 -14.84
N ASP A 31 -1.29 -1.51 -15.80
CA ASP A 31 -1.70 -2.86 -16.19
C ASP A 31 -1.49 -3.90 -15.09
N SER A 32 -0.43 -3.74 -14.29
CA SER A 32 -0.19 -4.62 -13.14
C SER A 32 -1.21 -4.38 -12.03
N ILE A 33 -1.63 -3.13 -11.82
CA ILE A 33 -2.70 -2.78 -10.88
C ILE A 33 -4.02 -3.40 -11.33
N ARG A 34 -4.43 -3.16 -12.58
CA ARG A 34 -5.66 -3.72 -13.13
C ARG A 34 -5.69 -5.25 -13.04
N ARG A 35 -4.62 -5.91 -13.49
CA ARG A 35 -4.48 -7.38 -13.42
C ARG A 35 -4.59 -7.91 -11.99
N ALA A 36 -3.96 -7.24 -11.03
CA ALA A 36 -4.00 -7.65 -9.64
C ALA A 36 -5.43 -7.62 -9.08
N PHE A 37 -6.18 -6.54 -9.34
CA PHE A 37 -7.58 -6.44 -8.93
C PHE A 37 -8.45 -7.50 -9.61
N GLU A 38 -8.39 -7.62 -10.94
CA GLU A 38 -9.17 -8.60 -11.70
C GLU A 38 -8.95 -10.04 -11.19
N ARG A 39 -7.69 -10.41 -10.92
CA ARG A 39 -7.36 -11.76 -10.43
C ARG A 39 -7.83 -11.98 -9.00
N ILE A 40 -7.62 -11.03 -8.11
CA ILE A 40 -7.98 -11.19 -6.69
C ILE A 40 -9.50 -11.18 -6.52
N GLU A 41 -10.23 -10.36 -7.28
CA GLU A 41 -11.70 -10.34 -7.25
C GLU A 41 -12.30 -11.62 -7.82
N ARG A 42 -11.65 -12.22 -8.83
CA ARG A 42 -12.08 -13.51 -9.42
C ARG A 42 -11.73 -14.71 -8.53
N ASP A 43 -10.49 -14.78 -8.05
CA ASP A 43 -9.94 -15.98 -7.40
C ASP A 43 -10.13 -15.94 -5.87
N GLY A 44 -10.50 -14.78 -5.32
CA GLY A 44 -10.65 -14.55 -3.88
C GLY A 44 -9.32 -14.37 -3.15
N LEU A 45 -9.40 -13.86 -1.92
CA LEU A 45 -8.29 -13.79 -0.97
C LEU A 45 -8.32 -14.99 -0.03
N THR A 46 -7.13 -15.49 0.30
CA THR A 46 -6.93 -16.52 1.31
C THR A 46 -6.23 -15.92 2.54
N GLY A 47 -6.36 -16.58 3.70
CA GLY A 47 -5.64 -16.16 4.92
C GLY A 47 -4.13 -15.97 4.70
N PRO A 48 -3.42 -16.90 4.05
CA PRO A 48 -1.99 -16.77 3.74
C PRO A 48 -1.63 -15.55 2.87
N ASP A 49 -2.55 -15.06 2.02
CA ASP A 49 -2.27 -13.91 1.15
C ASP A 49 -1.99 -12.64 1.99
N LEU A 50 -2.69 -12.47 3.13
CA LEU A 50 -2.46 -11.33 4.01
C LEU A 50 -1.06 -11.36 4.64
N GLU A 51 -0.60 -12.54 5.05
CA GLU A 51 0.74 -12.72 5.62
C GLU A 51 1.83 -12.42 4.58
N VAL A 52 1.63 -12.87 3.35
CA VAL A 52 2.50 -12.57 2.21
C VAL A 52 2.58 -11.07 1.98
N ALA A 53 1.44 -10.37 1.87
CA ALA A 53 1.41 -8.92 1.66
C ALA A 53 2.20 -8.15 2.73
N HIS A 54 1.97 -8.49 4.01
CA HIS A 54 2.68 -7.87 5.13
C HIS A 54 4.19 -8.14 5.09
N ALA A 55 4.60 -9.39 4.83
CA ALA A 55 6.00 -9.75 4.74
C ALA A 55 6.70 -9.01 3.58
N SER A 56 6.06 -8.93 2.42
CA SER A 56 6.58 -8.24 1.24
C SER A 56 6.73 -6.74 1.48
N LEU A 57 5.76 -6.08 2.14
CA LEU A 57 5.88 -4.65 2.44
C LEU A 57 6.99 -4.35 3.43
N ARG A 58 7.18 -5.20 4.45
CA ARG A 58 8.33 -5.08 5.36
C ARG A 58 9.66 -5.23 4.63
N GLN A 59 9.78 -6.20 3.72
CA GLN A 59 10.99 -6.38 2.93
C GLN A 59 11.25 -5.18 2.02
N LEU A 60 10.22 -4.63 1.36
CA LEU A 60 10.33 -3.41 0.56
C LEU A 60 10.76 -2.22 1.40
N GLY A 61 10.24 -2.08 2.64
CA GLY A 61 10.64 -1.05 3.59
C GLY A 61 12.12 -1.09 3.98
N GLN A 62 12.71 -2.27 4.01
CA GLN A 62 14.14 -2.46 4.29
C GLN A 62 15.03 -2.07 3.11
N ARG A 63 14.47 -1.98 1.90
CA ARG A 63 15.23 -1.58 0.69
C ARG A 63 15.23 -0.06 0.55
N ARG A 64 16.41 0.54 0.72
CA ARG A 64 16.58 2.01 0.68
C ARG A 64 16.56 2.62 -0.72
N THR A 65 16.76 1.82 -1.77
CA THR A 65 16.84 2.31 -3.15
C THR A 65 15.73 1.72 -4.01
N VAL A 66 15.28 2.48 -5.01
CA VAL A 66 14.30 2.04 -6.00
C VAL A 66 14.77 0.77 -6.71
N ALA A 67 16.02 0.74 -7.18
CA ALA A 67 16.58 -0.43 -7.86
C ALA A 67 16.50 -1.71 -7.02
N ARG A 68 16.75 -1.64 -5.70
CA ARG A 68 16.65 -2.81 -4.81
C ARG A 68 15.21 -3.24 -4.54
N LYS A 69 14.25 -2.32 -4.63
CA LYS A 69 12.83 -2.64 -4.54
C LYS A 69 12.36 -3.34 -5.81
N LEU A 70 12.77 -2.83 -6.98
CA LEU A 70 12.44 -3.44 -8.27
C LEU A 70 12.96 -4.89 -8.36
N VAL A 71 14.23 -5.13 -8.02
CA VAL A 71 14.77 -6.51 -7.96
C VAL A 71 13.93 -7.41 -7.06
N LEU A 72 13.52 -6.92 -5.89
CA LEU A 72 12.66 -7.70 -5.01
C LEU A 72 11.30 -8.01 -5.66
N LEU A 73 10.67 -7.03 -6.32
CA LEU A 73 9.38 -7.19 -6.99
C LEU A 73 9.46 -8.16 -8.18
N ASP A 74 10.54 -8.08 -8.96
CA ASP A 74 10.80 -8.95 -10.12
C ASP A 74 10.97 -10.42 -9.69
N ASP A 75 11.55 -10.66 -8.52
CA ASP A 75 11.74 -11.99 -7.95
C ASP A 75 10.47 -12.57 -7.28
N MET A 76 9.39 -11.79 -7.13
CA MET A 76 8.18 -12.26 -6.46
C MET A 76 7.38 -13.23 -7.33
N ALA A 77 6.81 -14.25 -6.70
CA ALA A 77 5.79 -15.06 -7.35
C ALA A 77 4.63 -14.17 -7.84
N PRO A 78 4.06 -14.41 -9.04
CA PRO A 78 3.03 -13.54 -9.61
C PRO A 78 1.84 -13.31 -8.68
N ARG A 79 1.39 -14.37 -7.96
CA ARG A 79 0.32 -14.27 -6.97
C ARG A 79 0.69 -13.34 -5.81
N ALA A 80 1.90 -13.45 -5.29
CA ALA A 80 2.36 -12.61 -4.19
C ALA A 80 2.45 -11.14 -4.60
N LEU A 81 2.90 -10.86 -5.83
CA LEU A 81 2.91 -9.51 -6.39
C LEU A 81 1.50 -8.94 -6.55
N ASP A 82 0.57 -9.71 -7.13
CA ASP A 82 -0.82 -9.28 -7.32
C ASP A 82 -1.50 -9.00 -5.96
N VAL A 83 -1.28 -9.86 -4.96
CA VAL A 83 -1.76 -9.68 -3.58
C VAL A 83 -1.19 -8.42 -2.93
N LEU A 84 0.12 -8.19 -3.05
CA LEU A 84 0.80 -7.00 -2.56
C LEU A 84 0.20 -5.72 -3.16
N ILE A 85 0.03 -5.70 -4.49
CA ILE A 85 -0.55 -4.56 -5.21
C ILE A 85 -1.98 -4.32 -4.74
N PHE A 86 -2.80 -5.38 -4.66
CA PHE A 86 -4.20 -5.29 -4.24
C PHE A 86 -4.34 -4.67 -2.85
N PHE A 87 -3.65 -5.22 -1.85
CA PHE A 87 -3.73 -4.71 -0.48
C PHE A 87 -3.17 -3.29 -0.36
N TYR A 88 -2.09 -2.98 -1.09
CA TYR A 88 -1.54 -1.63 -1.09
C TYR A 88 -2.57 -0.60 -1.58
N PHE A 89 -3.17 -0.81 -2.75
CA PHE A 89 -4.12 0.18 -3.31
C PHE A 89 -5.44 0.23 -2.55
N ARG A 90 -6.00 -0.91 -2.10
CA ARG A 90 -7.19 -0.92 -1.23
C ARG A 90 -6.97 -0.13 0.05
N SER A 91 -5.80 -0.26 0.67
CA SER A 91 -5.48 0.49 1.89
C SER A 91 -5.34 2.00 1.64
N VAL A 92 -4.84 2.40 0.46
CA VAL A 92 -4.81 3.81 0.05
C VAL A 92 -6.22 4.37 -0.12
N ASP A 93 -7.12 3.62 -0.77
CA ASP A 93 -8.52 4.02 -0.94
C ASP A 93 -9.23 4.18 0.41
N GLU A 94 -9.06 3.23 1.32
CA GLU A 94 -9.61 3.29 2.68
C GLU A 94 -9.09 4.52 3.45
N PHE A 95 -7.81 4.84 3.33
CA PHE A 95 -7.23 6.02 3.95
C PHE A 95 -7.79 7.32 3.40
N ILE A 96 -7.93 7.42 2.07
CA ILE A 96 -8.52 8.58 1.41
C ILE A 96 -9.98 8.74 1.86
N ALA A 97 -10.76 7.65 1.88
CA ALA A 97 -12.15 7.67 2.34
C ALA A 97 -12.27 8.10 3.81
N ALA A 98 -11.40 7.61 4.68
CA ALA A 98 -11.38 7.97 6.11
C ALA A 98 -10.94 9.42 6.37
N ARG A 99 -10.27 10.07 5.42
CA ARG A 99 -9.82 11.47 5.50
C ARG A 99 -10.58 12.42 4.58
N ALA A 100 -11.54 11.92 3.82
CA ALA A 100 -12.39 12.76 3.00
C ALA A 100 -13.19 13.70 3.94
N PRO A 101 -13.11 15.04 3.76
CA PRO A 101 -13.98 15.93 4.50
C PRO A 101 -15.42 15.56 4.17
N VAL A 102 -16.20 15.22 5.20
CA VAL A 102 -17.65 15.03 5.03
C VAL A 102 -18.19 16.42 4.66
N LEU A 103 -18.53 16.60 3.39
CA LEU A 103 -19.23 17.79 2.93
C LEU A 103 -20.66 17.69 3.48
N HIS A 104 -20.89 18.37 4.60
CA HIS A 104 -22.22 18.64 5.14
C HIS A 104 -22.82 19.87 4.45
#